data_AF-A0A965PG28-F1
#
_entry.id   AF-A0A965PG28-F1
#
_cell.length_a   1.000
_cell.length_b   1.000
_cell.length_c   1.000
_cell.angle_alpha   90.00
_cell.angle_beta   90.00
_cell.angle_gamma   90.00
#
_symmetry.space_group_name_H-M   'P 1'
#
loop_
_entity.id
_entity.type
_entity.pdbx_description
1 polymer ?
#
loop_
_entity_poly.entity_id
_entity_poly.type
_entity_poly.pdbx_seq_one_letter_code
_entity_poly.pdbx_strand_id
1 'polypeptide(L)'
;METKRFGLAEVLTACTGYLFCPIGRVYEILNWVTGDDIYTHQIPRAMEFSKPLLMAHFPGRLTDDLLRRAINALDGIEEFDRDERKRIIQDTVVSFSAIMGDDFDVPKFEGFRS
;
A
#
# COMPACT_ATOMS: atom_id res chain seq x y z
N MET A 1 -3.12 19.81 -8.28
CA MET A 1 -2.94 18.36 -8.15
C MET A 1 -4.08 17.86 -7.29
N GLU A 2 -4.91 16.97 -7.82
CA GLU A 2 -6.04 16.40 -7.07
C GLU A 2 -5.51 15.31 -6.12
N THR A 3 -5.95 15.33 -4.86
CA THR A 3 -5.58 14.33 -3.85
C THR A 3 -6.83 13.67 -3.26
N LYS A 4 -6.70 12.41 -2.88
CA LYS A 4 -7.72 11.66 -2.16
C LYS A 4 -7.09 10.98 -0.95
N ARG A 5 -7.84 10.90 0.14
CA ARG A 5 -7.39 10.26 1.38
C ARG A 5 -7.45 8.74 1.27
N PHE A 6 -6.35 8.11 1.64
CA PHE A 6 -6.24 6.67 1.83
C PHE A 6 -5.58 6.36 3.17
N GLY A 7 -5.97 5.24 3.75
CA GLY A 7 -5.36 4.76 4.98
C GLY A 7 -3.96 4.19 4.72
N LEU A 8 -3.24 4.00 5.82
CA LEU A 8 -1.90 3.42 5.81
C LEU A 8 -1.86 2.02 5.17
N ALA A 9 -2.85 1.19 5.43
CA ALA A 9 -2.88 -0.19 4.96
C ALA A 9 -2.96 -0.27 3.42
N GLU A 10 -3.72 0.63 2.78
CA GLU A 10 -3.80 0.74 1.33
C GLU A 10 -2.46 1.17 0.74
N VAL A 11 -1.82 2.18 1.35
CA VAL A 11 -0.53 2.71 0.89
C VAL A 11 0.58 1.67 1.05
N LEU A 12 0.64 0.97 2.18
CA LEU A 12 1.59 -0.13 2.39
C LEU A 12 1.37 -1.25 1.38
N THR A 13 0.10 -1.60 1.10
CA THR A 13 -0.20 -2.62 0.10
C THR A 13 0.28 -2.21 -1.29
N ALA A 14 0.01 -0.98 -1.72
CA ALA A 14 0.44 -0.45 -3.01
C ALA A 14 1.97 -0.37 -3.15
N CYS A 15 2.71 -0.12 -2.06
CA CYS A 15 4.16 0.03 -2.06
C CYS A 15 4.95 -1.28 -1.87
N THR A 16 4.37 -2.27 -1.18
CA THR A 16 5.05 -3.52 -0.84
C THR A 16 4.63 -4.71 -1.70
N GLY A 17 3.42 -4.68 -2.25
CA GLY A 17 2.81 -5.86 -2.90
C GLY A 17 2.20 -6.86 -1.91
N TYR A 18 2.31 -6.64 -0.60
CA TYR A 18 1.70 -7.49 0.41
C TYR A 18 0.33 -6.94 0.81
N LEU A 19 -0.64 -7.84 0.98
CA LEU A 19 -2.03 -7.45 1.26
C LEU A 19 -2.23 -7.10 2.74
N PHE A 20 -2.22 -5.80 3.07
CA PHE A 20 -2.52 -5.26 4.41
C PHE A 20 -3.97 -4.80 4.57
N CYS A 21 -4.71 -4.68 3.47
CA CYS A 21 -6.11 -4.26 3.45
C CYS A 21 -6.97 -5.20 2.57
N PRO A 22 -8.31 -5.14 2.63
CA PRO A 22 -9.17 -5.90 1.72
C PRO A 22 -8.88 -5.57 0.25
N ILE A 23 -8.93 -6.56 -0.64
CA ILE A 23 -8.56 -6.39 -2.05
C ILE A 23 -9.33 -5.27 -2.77
N GLY A 24 -10.59 -5.00 -2.41
CA GLY A 24 -11.37 -3.88 -2.96
C GLY A 24 -10.69 -2.52 -2.75
N ARG A 25 -10.05 -2.33 -1.60
CA ARG A 25 -9.32 -1.09 -1.25
C ARG A 25 -8.03 -0.95 -2.05
N VAL A 26 -7.44 -2.07 -2.47
CA VAL A 26 -6.29 -2.08 -3.38
C VAL A 26 -6.69 -1.55 -4.76
N TYR A 27 -7.82 -1.98 -5.31
CA TYR A 27 -8.33 -1.41 -6.56
C TYR A 27 -8.62 0.09 -6.41
N GLU A 28 -9.21 0.51 -5.29
CA GLU A 28 -9.51 1.93 -5.07
C GLU A 28 -8.28 2.84 -5.10
N ILE A 29 -7.19 2.44 -4.41
CA ILE A 29 -5.96 3.24 -4.40
C ILE A 29 -5.25 3.17 -5.74
N LEU A 30 -5.17 1.99 -6.37
CA LEU A 30 -4.48 1.85 -7.65
C LEU A 30 -5.22 2.62 -8.74
N ASN A 31 -6.55 2.47 -8.87
CA ASN A 31 -7.32 3.23 -9.86
C ASN A 31 -7.22 4.75 -9.65
N TRP A 32 -7.11 5.18 -8.39
CA TRP A 32 -6.90 6.60 -8.08
C TRP A 32 -5.51 7.08 -8.52
N VAL A 33 -4.45 6.37 -8.13
CA VAL A 33 -3.06 6.74 -8.42
C VAL A 33 -2.79 6.69 -9.91
N THR A 34 -3.25 5.65 -10.60
CA THR A 34 -3.06 5.48 -12.05
C THR A 34 -4.00 6.31 -12.90
N GLY A 35 -5.15 6.71 -12.34
CA GLY A 35 -6.24 7.34 -13.08
C GLY A 35 -6.93 6.43 -14.09
N ASP A 36 -6.84 5.10 -13.91
CA ASP A 36 -7.36 4.08 -14.83
C ASP A 36 -8.13 2.98 -14.07
N ASP A 37 -8.93 2.17 -14.77
CA ASP A 37 -9.63 1.03 -14.20
C ASP A 37 -8.78 -0.24 -14.29
N ILE A 38 -8.08 -0.56 -13.20
CA ILE A 38 -7.14 -1.68 -13.12
C ILE A 38 -7.87 -3.02 -12.97
N TYR A 39 -7.55 -3.99 -13.84
CA TYR A 39 -7.99 -5.38 -13.68
C TYR A 39 -6.98 -6.19 -12.85
N THR A 40 -7.40 -7.34 -12.30
CA THR A 40 -6.59 -8.16 -11.38
C THR A 40 -5.18 -8.50 -11.90
N HIS A 41 -5.07 -8.80 -13.20
CA HIS A 41 -3.81 -9.15 -13.84
C HIS A 41 -2.87 -7.95 -14.05
N GLN A 42 -3.39 -6.73 -13.97
CA GLN A 42 -2.62 -5.48 -14.07
C GLN A 42 -2.16 -4.98 -12.69
N ILE A 43 -2.68 -5.52 -11.58
CA ILE A 43 -2.32 -5.10 -10.22
C ILE A 43 -0.80 -5.05 -9.99
N PRO A 44 -0.01 -6.09 -10.33
CA PRO A 44 1.43 -6.05 -10.07
C PRO A 44 2.12 -4.86 -10.78
N ARG A 45 1.78 -4.64 -12.05
CA ARG A 45 2.32 -3.54 -12.85
C ARG A 45 1.84 -2.17 -12.35
N ALA A 46 0.58 -2.06 -11.92
CA ALA A 46 0.04 -0.84 -11.33
C ALA A 46 0.72 -0.50 -9.99
N MET A 47 1.04 -1.51 -9.17
CA MET A 47 1.84 -1.33 -7.94
C MET A 47 3.26 -0.87 -8.25
N GLU A 48 3.95 -1.50 -9.21
CA GLU A 48 5.30 -1.10 -9.65
C GLU A 48 5.35 0.36 -10.12
N PHE A 49 4.34 0.80 -10.88
CA PHE A 49 4.20 2.19 -11.30
C PHE A 49 3.92 3.13 -10.12
N SER A 50 3.01 2.73 -9.23
CA SER A 50 2.55 3.56 -8.11
C SER A 50 3.60 3.75 -7.02
N LYS A 51 4.42 2.72 -6.76
CA LYS A 51 5.39 2.71 -5.66
C LYS A 51 6.33 3.93 -5.65
N PRO A 52 7.11 4.24 -6.71
CA PRO A 52 8.02 5.39 -6.68
C PRO A 52 7.28 6.72 -6.55
N LEU A 53 6.06 6.81 -7.10
CA LEU A 53 5.21 7.99 -7.03
C LEU A 53 4.70 8.23 -5.60
N LEU A 54 4.19 7.20 -4.94
CA LEU A 54 3.78 7.26 -3.54
C LEU A 54 4.97 7.60 -2.64
N MET A 55 6.12 6.94 -2.81
CA MET A 55 7.32 7.21 -2.00
C MET A 55 7.81 8.66 -2.14
N ALA A 56 7.79 9.22 -3.35
CA ALA A 56 8.21 10.61 -3.60
C ALA A 56 7.29 11.65 -2.96
N HIS A 57 5.99 11.34 -2.80
CA HIS A 57 4.99 12.24 -2.24
C HIS A 57 4.79 12.11 -0.73
N PHE A 58 5.38 11.09 -0.10
CA PHE A 58 5.44 10.95 1.36
C PHE A 58 6.89 10.95 1.90
N PRO A 59 7.74 11.93 1.49
CA PRO A 59 9.15 11.93 1.83
C PRO A 59 9.35 12.11 3.33
N GLY A 60 10.16 11.23 3.92
CA GLY A 60 10.43 11.18 5.36
C GLY A 60 9.44 10.34 6.17
N ARG A 61 8.35 9.85 5.56
CA ARG A 61 7.41 8.90 6.18
C ARG A 61 7.60 7.51 5.59
N LEU A 62 7.41 7.33 4.28
CA LEU A 62 7.61 6.05 3.60
C LEU A 62 9.08 5.89 3.19
N THR A 63 9.85 5.16 3.99
CA THR A 63 11.25 4.82 3.72
C THR A 63 11.40 3.35 3.33
N ASP A 64 12.48 3.01 2.61
CA ASP A 64 12.78 1.61 2.26
C ASP A 64 12.92 0.71 3.49
N ASP A 65 13.53 1.23 4.56
CA ASP A 65 13.65 0.50 5.84
C ASP A 65 12.28 0.17 6.43
N LEU A 66 11.32 1.10 6.33
CA LEU A 66 9.98 0.90 6.83
C LEU A 66 9.22 -0.13 5.98
N LEU A 67 9.31 -0.04 4.65
CA LEU A 67 8.72 -1.03 3.75
C LEU A 67 9.29 -2.43 4.00
N ARG A 68 10.61 -2.53 4.22
CA ARG A 68 11.27 -3.79 4.55
C ARG A 68 10.80 -4.38 5.88
N ARG A 69 10.57 -3.55 6.90
CA ARG A 69 9.98 -4.00 8.17
C ARG A 69 8.56 -4.56 7.98
N ALA A 70 7.73 -3.91 7.16
CA ALA A 70 6.38 -4.39 6.86
C ALA A 70 6.40 -5.73 6.13
N ILE A 71 7.27 -5.87 5.13
CA ILE A 71 7.46 -7.13 4.38
C ILE A 71 7.90 -8.25 5.34
N ASN A 72 8.95 -8.01 6.13
CA ASN A 72 9.48 -8.99 7.08
C ASN A 72 8.44 -9.44 8.13
N ALA A 73 7.49 -8.59 8.50
CA ALA A 73 6.42 -8.97 9.42
C ALA A 73 5.53 -10.08 8.83
N LEU A 74 5.34 -10.10 7.50
CA LEU A 74 4.49 -11.08 6.83
C LEU A 74 5.23 -12.31 6.29
N ASP A 75 6.50 -12.20 5.94
CA ASP A 75 7.30 -13.32 5.41
C ASP A 75 7.53 -14.47 6.41
N GLY A 76 7.34 -14.22 7.71
CA GLY A 76 7.56 -15.20 8.77
C GLY A 76 6.36 -16.08 9.12
N ILE A 77 5.23 -15.94 8.41
CA ILE A 77 3.95 -16.56 8.77
C ILE A 77 3.72 -17.82 7.93
N GLU A 78 3.36 -18.93 8.58
CA GLU A 78 2.89 -20.12 7.85
C GLU A 78 1.62 -19.80 7.04
N GLU A 79 1.59 -20.23 5.78
CA GLU A 79 0.63 -19.82 4.75
C GLU A 79 -0.86 -20.03 5.11
N PHE A 80 -1.15 -20.82 6.16
CA PHE A 80 -2.51 -21.24 6.53
C PHE A 80 -3.06 -20.66 7.84
N ASP A 81 -2.27 -19.95 8.66
CA ASP A 81 -2.81 -19.28 9.86
C ASP A 81 -3.39 -17.89 9.52
N ARG A 82 -4.68 -17.88 9.17
CA ARG A 82 -5.41 -16.65 8.83
C ARG A 82 -5.55 -15.70 10.02
N ASP A 83 -5.66 -16.21 11.24
CA ASP A 83 -5.91 -15.39 12.43
C ASP A 83 -4.60 -14.74 12.92
N GLU A 84 -3.49 -15.47 12.87
CA GLU A 84 -2.16 -14.92 13.07
C GLU A 84 -1.82 -13.87 12.02
N ARG A 85 -2.06 -14.16 10.74
CA ARG A 85 -1.85 -13.18 9.67
C ARG A 85 -2.65 -11.91 9.88
N LYS A 86 -3.92 -12.02 10.25
CA LYS A 86 -4.78 -10.87 10.53
C LYS A 86 -4.26 -10.05 11.71
N ARG A 87 -3.81 -10.70 12.78
CA ARG A 87 -3.20 -10.03 13.94
C ARG A 87 -1.92 -9.28 13.55
N ILE A 88 -1.02 -9.92 12.82
CA ILE A 88 0.24 -9.29 12.39
C ILE A 88 0.00 -8.10 11.47
N ILE A 89 -0.94 -8.20 10.52
CA ILE A 89 -1.36 -7.07 9.68
C ILE A 89 -1.84 -5.92 10.57
N GLN A 90 -2.75 -6.21 11.52
CA GLN A 90 -3.29 -5.20 12.43
C GLN A 90 -2.17 -4.53 13.25
N ASP A 91 -1.30 -5.32 13.87
CA ASP A 91 -0.21 -4.84 14.72
C ASP A 91 0.83 -4.03 13.92
N THR A 92 1.13 -4.45 12.70
CA THR A 92 2.01 -3.73 11.79
C THR A 92 1.42 -2.36 11.42
N VAL A 93 0.14 -2.32 11.03
CA VAL A 93 -0.54 -1.07 10.67
C VAL A 93 -0.61 -0.13 11.88
N VAL A 94 -0.95 -0.63 13.07
CA VAL A 94 -0.98 0.18 14.31
C VAL A 94 0.40 0.73 14.65
N SER A 95 1.44 -0.11 14.58
CA SER A 95 2.81 0.31 14.89
C SER A 95 3.32 1.38 13.93
N PHE A 96 2.99 1.24 12.64
CA PHE A 96 3.43 2.18 11.61
C PHE A 96 2.61 3.47 11.61
N SER A 97 1.32 3.39 11.97
CA SER A 97 0.49 4.57 12.16
C SER A 97 1.06 5.49 13.23
N ALA A 98 1.59 4.94 14.34
CA ALA A 98 2.25 5.74 15.36
C ALA A 98 3.49 6.51 14.85
N ILE A 99 4.11 6.06 13.75
CA ILE A 99 5.28 6.67 13.12
C ILE A 99 4.88 7.67 12.03
N MET A 100 3.88 7.31 11.21
CA MET A 100 3.57 8.03 9.96
C MET A 100 2.20 8.73 9.92
N GLY A 101 1.33 8.41 10.86
CA GLY A 101 -0.10 8.73 10.84
C GLY A 101 -0.95 7.64 10.18
N ASP A 102 -2.27 7.77 10.34
CA ASP A 102 -3.26 6.81 9.83
C ASP A 102 -3.62 7.02 8.37
N ASP A 103 -3.64 8.27 7.91
CA ASP A 103 -4.16 8.69 6.62
C ASP A 103 -3.15 9.51 5.82
N PHE A 104 -3.22 9.34 4.50
CA PHE A 104 -2.32 9.93 3.53
C PHE A 104 -3.12 10.59 2.41
N ASP A 105 -2.77 11.84 2.08
CA ASP A 105 -3.29 12.53 0.91
C ASP A 105 -2.54 12.04 -0.33
N VAL A 106 -3.14 11.09 -1.05
CA VAL A 106 -2.52 10.46 -2.22
C VAL A 106 -2.88 11.25 -3.47
N PRO A 107 -1.89 11.76 -4.23
CA PRO A 107 -2.16 12.43 -5.49
C PRO A 107 -2.52 11.46 -6.60
N LYS A 108 -3.34 11.94 -7.53
CA LYS A 108 -3.61 11.28 -8.80
C LYS A 108 -2.46 11.55 -9.77
N PHE A 109 -1.99 10.52 -10.49
CA PHE A 109 -0.94 10.66 -11.49
C PHE A 109 -1.48 10.32 -12.87
N GLU A 110 -1.00 11.07 -13.87
CA GLU A 110 -1.30 10.81 -15.27
C GLU A 110 -0.12 10.06 -15.92
N GLY A 111 -0.43 9.13 -16.83
CA GLY A 111 0.60 8.47 -17.65
C GLY A 111 0.74 6.96 -17.42
N PHE A 112 -0.02 6.36 -16.50
CA PHE A 112 -0.21 4.91 -16.53
C PHE A 112 -0.98 4.53 -17.80
N ARG A 113 -0.48 3.55 -18.54
CA ARG A 113 -1.17 2.97 -19.71
C ARG A 113 -1.33 1.48 -19.44
N SER A 114 -2.57 1.10 -19.15
CA SER A 114 -3.00 -0.27 -18.83
C SER A 114 -2.72 -1.27 -19.94
#